data_AF-A0A1G6WUK3-F1
#
_entry.id   AF-A0A1G6WUK3-F1
#
_cell.length_a   1.000
_cell.length_b   1.000
_cell.length_c   1.000
_cell.angle_alpha   90.00
_cell.angle_beta   90.00
_cell.angle_gamma   90.00
#
_symmetry.space_group_name_H-M   'P 1'
#
loop_
_entity.id
_entity.type
_entity.pdbx_description
1 polymer ?
#
loop_
_entity_poly.entity_id
_entity_poly.type
_entity_poly.pdbx_seq_one_letter_code
_entity_poly.pdbx_strand_id
1 'polypeptide(L)'
;MPSPTLSREDAASRVTAFVYGNVVALASLVPLTREDAEIGRSALIVLGAAVATFVAHAFAESAGRRVRSDERLTARQLVDEVRDSVPVLTAGAVCAVVLAAAWAGGLPGHLAVLAAEGWVLLRLAATGPIVGAIRGTAVSMRTLLAGVGLALVGACVTGAKLALTH
;
A
#
# COMPACT_ATOMS: atom_id res chain seq x y z
N MET A 1 4.55 -10.11 28.70
CA MET A 1 5.39 -8.92 28.45
C MET A 1 4.58 -7.94 27.62
N PRO A 2 4.36 -6.69 28.05
CA PRO A 2 3.71 -5.70 27.20
C PRO A 2 4.58 -5.51 25.94
N SER A 3 3.95 -5.53 24.77
CA SER A 3 4.60 -5.28 23.48
C SER A 3 5.40 -3.97 23.57
N PRO A 4 6.67 -3.92 23.14
CA PRO A 4 7.38 -2.65 23.12
C PRO A 4 6.59 -1.68 22.23
N THR A 5 6.15 -0.57 22.82
CA THR A 5 5.49 0.51 22.09
C THR A 5 6.48 1.03 21.05
N LEU A 6 6.07 1.09 19.78
CA LEU A 6 6.90 1.61 18.71
C LEU A 6 7.38 3.04 19.04
N SER A 7 8.58 3.39 18.59
CA SER A 7 9.01 4.78 18.65
C SER A 7 8.08 5.64 17.78
N ARG A 8 8.05 6.96 18.05
CA ARG A 8 7.23 7.88 17.23
C ARG A 8 7.67 7.90 15.77
N GLU A 9 8.97 7.76 15.51
CA GLU A 9 9.55 7.73 14.17
C GLU A 9 9.15 6.45 13.44
N ASP A 10 9.27 5.28 14.07
CA ASP A 10 8.86 3.99 13.48
C ASP A 10 7.35 3.92 13.22
N ALA A 11 6.55 4.46 14.16
CA ALA A 11 5.10 4.57 13.97
C ALA A 11 4.75 5.49 12.78
N ALA A 12 5.45 6.61 12.62
CA ALA A 12 5.27 7.51 11.49
C ALA A 12 5.71 6.87 10.17
N SER A 13 6.85 6.17 10.16
CA SER A 13 7.35 5.40 9.00
C SER A 13 6.32 4.36 8.57
N ARG A 14 5.82 3.51 9.49
CA ARG A 14 4.80 2.50 9.19
C ARG A 14 3.48 3.08 8.66
N VAL A 15 3.01 4.19 9.25
CA VAL A 15 1.79 4.86 8.78
C VAL A 15 2.00 5.42 7.37
N THR A 16 3.15 6.03 7.11
CA THR A 16 3.50 6.58 5.80
C THR A 16 3.59 5.46 4.76
N ALA A 17 4.29 4.37 5.08
CA ALA A 17 4.38 3.16 4.27
C ALA A 17 2.99 2.60 3.93
N PHE A 18 2.07 2.57 4.91
CA PHE A 18 0.71 2.10 4.69
C PHE A 18 -0.05 2.99 3.70
N VAL A 19 -0.11 4.31 3.93
CA VAL A 19 -0.89 5.21 3.08
C VAL A 19 -0.27 5.29 1.68
N TYR A 20 1.04 5.54 1.61
CA TYR A 20 1.76 5.67 0.34
C TYR A 20 1.72 4.39 -0.49
N GLY A 21 1.92 3.23 0.15
CA GLY A 21 1.84 1.93 -0.51
C GLY A 21 0.49 1.66 -1.16
N ASN A 22 -0.61 2.02 -0.47
CA ASN A 22 -1.96 1.89 -1.04
C ASN A 22 -2.15 2.85 -2.23
N VAL A 23 -1.68 4.10 -2.15
CA VAL A 23 -1.77 5.04 -3.28
C VAL A 23 -1.02 4.52 -4.50
N VAL A 24 0.20 4.01 -4.32
CA VAL A 24 1.00 3.44 -5.43
C VAL A 24 0.36 2.16 -5.97
N ALA A 25 -0.19 1.30 -5.11
CA ALA A 25 -0.93 0.11 -5.56
C ALA A 25 -2.16 0.50 -6.40
N LEU A 26 -2.92 1.52 -5.99
CA LEU A 26 -4.03 2.01 -6.80
C LEU A 26 -3.53 2.57 -8.14
N ALA A 27 -2.47 3.38 -8.12
CA ALA A 27 -1.90 3.97 -9.32
C ALA A 27 -1.38 2.93 -10.33
N SER A 28 -0.90 1.77 -9.86
CA SER A 28 -0.49 0.67 -10.74
C SER A 28 -1.65 -0.15 -11.29
N LEU A 29 -2.80 -0.16 -10.60
CA LEU A 29 -4.03 -0.84 -11.02
C LEU A 29 -4.85 -0.03 -12.04
N VAL A 30 -4.88 1.30 -11.90
CA VAL A 30 -5.66 2.19 -12.76
C VAL A 30 -5.39 2.01 -14.26
N PRO A 31 -4.14 1.89 -14.76
CA PRO A 31 -3.92 1.72 -16.20
C PRO A 31 -4.21 0.29 -16.71
N LEU A 32 -4.48 -0.69 -15.83
CA LEU A 32 -4.64 -2.08 -16.24
C LEU A 32 -5.99 -2.32 -16.91
N THR A 33 -5.93 -3.08 -18.01
CA THR A 33 -7.11 -3.50 -18.77
C THR A 33 -7.58 -4.90 -18.37
N ARG A 34 -8.77 -5.30 -18.84
CA ARG A 34 -9.25 -6.68 -18.65
C ARG A 34 -8.32 -7.71 -19.30
N GLU A 35 -7.78 -7.38 -20.48
CA GLU A 35 -6.93 -8.27 -21.27
C GLU A 35 -5.61 -8.54 -20.53
N ASP A 36 -5.02 -7.50 -19.92
CA ASP A 36 -3.82 -7.65 -19.10
C ASP A 36 -4.05 -8.60 -17.91
N ALA A 37 -5.26 -8.61 -17.33
CA ALA A 37 -5.61 -9.51 -16.23
C ALA A 37 -5.84 -10.94 -16.72
N GLU A 38 -6.50 -11.12 -17.87
CA GLU A 38 -6.80 -12.43 -18.48
C GLU A 38 -5.53 -13.18 -18.94
N ILE A 39 -4.44 -12.47 -19.26
CA ILE A 39 -3.13 -13.08 -19.57
C ILE A 39 -2.16 -13.13 -18.37
N GLY A 40 -2.61 -12.70 -17.18
CA GLY A 40 -1.80 -12.71 -15.95
C GLY A 40 -0.78 -11.57 -15.83
N ARG A 41 -0.67 -10.69 -16.83
CA ARG A 41 0.27 -9.56 -16.85
C ARG A 41 0.00 -8.55 -15.74
N SER A 42 -1.26 -8.31 -15.41
CA SER A 42 -1.67 -7.42 -14.31
C SER A 42 -1.02 -7.79 -12.98
N ALA A 43 -0.92 -9.08 -12.65
CA ALA A 43 -0.31 -9.54 -11.42
C ALA A 43 1.19 -9.20 -11.35
N LEU A 44 1.91 -9.41 -12.47
CA LEU A 44 3.34 -9.10 -12.57
C LEU A 44 3.61 -7.59 -12.48
N ILE A 45 2.80 -6.77 -13.14
CA ILE A 45 2.93 -5.31 -13.09
C ILE A 45 2.75 -4.81 -11.65
N VAL A 46 1.68 -5.23 -10.98
CA VAL A 46 1.37 -4.79 -9.62
C VAL A 46 2.41 -5.29 -8.63
N LEU A 47 2.86 -6.55 -8.76
CA LEU A 47 3.93 -7.09 -7.90
C LEU A 47 5.24 -6.35 -8.12
N GLY A 48 5.61 -6.11 -9.38
CA GLY A 48 6.82 -5.36 -9.73
C GLY A 48 6.80 -3.94 -9.17
N ALA A 49 5.68 -3.23 -9.31
CA ALA A 49 5.49 -1.90 -8.73
C ALA A 49 5.59 -1.94 -7.19
N ALA A 50 4.98 -2.94 -6.54
CA ALA A 50 5.04 -3.10 -5.08
C ALA A 50 6.47 -3.35 -4.57
N VAL A 51 7.21 -4.25 -5.22
CA VAL A 51 8.60 -4.57 -4.86
C VAL A 51 9.52 -3.38 -5.11
N ALA A 52 9.42 -2.74 -6.28
CA ALA A 52 10.22 -1.56 -6.61
C ALA A 52 9.98 -0.43 -5.60
N THR A 53 8.72 -0.17 -5.27
CA THR A 53 8.34 0.87 -4.30
C THR A 53 8.82 0.52 -2.90
N PHE A 54 8.70 -0.74 -2.49
CA PHE A 54 9.19 -1.20 -1.19
C PHE A 54 10.70 -0.98 -1.05
N VAL A 55 11.48 -1.38 -2.05
CA VAL A 55 12.94 -1.19 -2.06
C VAL A 55 13.29 0.30 -2.04
N ALA A 56 12.64 1.10 -2.89
CA ALA A 56 12.87 2.53 -2.96
C ALA A 56 12.53 3.23 -1.62
N HIS A 57 11.42 2.84 -0.98
CA HIS A 57 10.98 3.42 0.28
C HIS A 57 11.94 3.08 1.43
N ALA A 58 12.31 1.81 1.59
CA ALA A 58 13.25 1.36 2.62
C ALA A 58 14.63 2.02 2.45
N PHE A 59 15.09 2.17 1.20
CA PHE A 59 16.31 2.90 0.88
C PHE A 59 16.20 4.39 1.25
N ALA A 60 15.10 5.06 0.86
CA ALA A 60 14.89 6.48 1.12
C ALA A 60 14.84 6.80 2.62
N GLU A 61 14.18 5.97 3.43
CA GLU A 61 14.12 6.19 4.88
C GLU A 61 15.48 5.93 5.54
N SER A 62 16.20 4.89 5.10
CA SER A 62 17.59 4.64 5.53
C SER A 62 18.53 5.80 5.18
N ALA A 63 18.35 6.41 4.00
CA ALA A 63 19.10 7.60 3.60
C ALA A 63 18.72 8.82 4.44
N GLY A 64 17.42 9.03 4.68
CA GLY A 64 16.89 10.12 5.51
C GLY A 64 17.41 10.08 6.94
N ARG A 65 17.43 8.91 7.58
CA ARG A 65 17.96 8.75 8.95
C ARG A 65 19.44 9.09 9.07
N ARG A 66 20.27 8.74 8.08
CA ARG A 66 21.70 9.10 8.06
C ARG A 66 21.94 10.60 7.92
N VAL A 67 20.99 11.35 7.35
CA VAL A 67 21.08 12.81 7.29
C VAL A 67 20.66 13.45 8.63
N ARG A 68 19.74 12.81 9.37
CA ARG A 68 19.26 13.29 10.68
C ARG A 68 20.19 12.89 11.84
N SER A 69 21.00 11.84 11.66
CA SER A 69 21.93 11.30 12.66
C SER A 69 23.28 11.02 12.03
N ASP A 70 24.35 11.58 12.59
CA ASP A 70 25.74 11.33 12.18
C ASP A 70 26.21 9.89 12.47
N GLU A 71 25.41 9.08 13.16
CA GLU A 71 25.76 7.70 13.50
C GLU A 71 25.44 6.71 12.37
N ARG A 72 26.34 5.74 12.17
CA ARG A 72 26.09 4.63 11.24
C ARG A 72 24.96 3.77 11.77
N LEU A 73 23.95 3.53 10.93
CA LEU A 73 22.89 2.57 11.23
C LEU A 73 23.47 1.16 11.46
N THR A 74 23.09 0.57 12.59
CA THR A 74 23.36 -0.83 12.90
C THR A 74 22.52 -1.75 12.00
N ALA A 75 22.96 -3.01 11.84
CA ALA A 75 22.20 -4.02 11.09
C ALA A 75 20.77 -4.20 11.63
N ARG A 76 20.58 -4.07 12.95
CA ARG A 76 19.27 -4.17 13.59
C ARG A 76 18.34 -3.03 13.17
N GLN A 77 18.84 -1.80 13.16
CA GLN A 77 18.08 -0.63 12.70
C GLN A 77 17.69 -0.72 11.22
N LEU A 78 18.57 -1.28 10.38
CA LEU A 78 18.25 -1.55 8.97
C LEU A 78 17.13 -2.60 8.84
N VAL A 79 17.14 -3.66 9.64
CA VAL A 79 16.06 -4.67 9.64
C VAL A 79 14.75 -4.05 10.11
N ASP A 80 14.78 -3.22 11.16
CA ASP A 80 13.60 -2.54 11.66
C ASP A 80 13.01 -1.59 10.60
N GLU A 81 13.84 -0.86 9.85
CA GLU A 81 13.40 -0.04 8.70
C GLU A 81 12.69 -0.86 7.61
N VAL A 82 13.32 -1.95 7.19
CA VAL A 82 12.75 -2.83 6.16
C VAL A 82 11.42 -3.39 6.63
N ARG A 83 11.31 -3.76 7.92
CA ARG A 83 10.07 -4.23 8.53
C ARG A 83 9.00 -3.13 8.56
N ASP A 84 9.38 -1.90 8.86
CA ASP A 84 8.47 -0.76 8.91
C ASP A 84 7.94 -0.37 7.52
N SER A 85 8.70 -0.72 6.48
CA SER A 85 8.32 -0.56 5.07
C SER A 85 7.38 -1.65 4.54
N VAL A 86 7.20 -2.79 5.24
CA VAL A 86 6.35 -3.93 4.82
C VAL A 86 4.92 -3.53 4.41
N PRO A 87 4.26 -2.55 5.05
CA PRO A 87 2.95 -2.07 4.61
C PRO A 87 2.91 -1.67 3.12
N VAL A 88 4.01 -1.16 2.54
CA VAL A 88 4.12 -0.87 1.10
C VAL A 88 3.97 -2.15 0.28
N LEU A 89 4.78 -3.16 0.59
CA LEU A 89 4.78 -4.42 -0.14
C LEU A 89 3.43 -5.13 -0.02
N THR A 90 2.85 -5.18 1.18
CA THR A 90 1.57 -5.88 1.41
C THR A 90 0.39 -5.26 0.65
N ALA A 91 0.39 -3.94 0.43
CA ALA A 91 -0.67 -3.27 -0.33
C ALA A 91 -0.75 -3.82 -1.76
N GLY A 92 0.39 -3.91 -2.45
CA GLY A 92 0.44 -4.44 -3.81
C GLY A 92 0.47 -5.98 -3.89
N ALA A 93 1.12 -6.67 -2.94
CA ALA A 93 1.20 -8.13 -2.96
C ALA A 93 -0.17 -8.80 -2.87
N VAL A 94 -1.08 -8.30 -2.03
CA VAL A 94 -2.45 -8.84 -1.97
C VAL A 94 -3.17 -8.65 -3.30
N CYS A 95 -3.04 -7.49 -3.93
CA CYS A 95 -3.62 -7.22 -5.24
C CYS A 95 -3.04 -8.16 -6.31
N ALA A 96 -1.72 -8.37 -6.31
CA ALA A 96 -1.07 -9.29 -7.22
C ALA A 96 -1.55 -10.74 -7.03
N VAL A 97 -1.76 -11.18 -5.78
CA VAL A 97 -2.33 -12.50 -5.46
C VAL A 97 -3.76 -12.62 -5.98
N VAL A 98 -4.61 -11.61 -5.76
CA VAL A 98 -5.99 -11.59 -6.27
C VAL A 98 -6.00 -11.71 -7.80
N LEU A 99 -5.16 -10.94 -8.49
CA LEU A 99 -5.04 -10.95 -9.94
C LEU A 99 -4.49 -12.29 -10.46
N ALA A 100 -3.48 -12.86 -9.79
CA ALA A 100 -2.92 -14.15 -10.16
C ALA A 100 -3.91 -15.30 -9.93
N ALA A 101 -4.67 -15.27 -8.84
CA ALA A 101 -5.72 -16.25 -8.54
C ALA A 101 -6.85 -16.18 -9.57
N ALA A 102 -7.26 -14.96 -9.96
CA ALA A 102 -8.25 -14.77 -11.00
C ALA A 102 -7.79 -15.30 -12.36
N TRP A 103 -6.54 -15.02 -12.74
CA TRP A 103 -5.92 -15.57 -13.94
C TRP A 103 -5.89 -17.10 -13.92
N ALA A 104 -5.36 -17.70 -12.83
CA ALA A 104 -5.26 -19.15 -12.70
C ALA A 104 -6.63 -19.85 -12.65
N GLY A 105 -7.65 -19.18 -12.11
CA GLY A 105 -9.02 -19.69 -12.00
C GLY A 105 -9.92 -19.40 -13.20
N GLY A 106 -9.44 -18.66 -14.21
CA GLY A 106 -10.26 -18.25 -15.37
C GLY A 106 -11.39 -17.29 -15.03
N LEU A 107 -11.25 -16.51 -13.96
CA LEU A 107 -12.23 -15.48 -13.58
C LEU A 107 -12.17 -14.29 -14.56
N PRO A 108 -13.30 -13.57 -14.78
CA PRO A 108 -13.30 -12.40 -15.66
C PRO A 108 -12.30 -11.34 -15.18
N GLY A 109 -11.41 -10.89 -16.07
CA GLY A 109 -10.31 -9.98 -15.71
C GLY A 109 -10.78 -8.65 -15.10
N HIS A 110 -11.91 -8.13 -15.57
CA HIS A 110 -12.50 -6.90 -15.03
C HIS A 110 -12.95 -7.04 -13.56
N LEU A 111 -13.49 -8.19 -13.16
CA LEU A 111 -13.86 -8.43 -11.76
C LEU A 111 -12.63 -8.52 -10.87
N ALA A 112 -11.54 -9.11 -11.37
CA ALA A 112 -10.28 -9.21 -10.65
C ALA A 112 -9.65 -7.83 -10.38
N VAL A 113 -9.65 -6.96 -11.41
CA VAL A 113 -9.15 -5.59 -11.29
C VAL A 113 -10.03 -4.78 -10.34
N LEU A 114 -11.36 -4.83 -10.49
CA LEU A 114 -12.29 -4.15 -9.58
C LEU A 114 -12.17 -4.63 -8.13
N ALA A 115 -11.95 -5.93 -7.90
CA ALA A 115 -11.74 -6.47 -6.57
C ALA A 115 -10.42 -5.96 -5.95
N ALA A 116 -9.35 -5.90 -6.74
CA ALA A 116 -8.06 -5.35 -6.29
C ALA A 116 -8.16 -3.84 -5.99
N GLU A 117 -8.79 -3.06 -6.87
CA GLU A 117 -9.04 -1.64 -6.65
C GLU A 117 -9.90 -1.42 -5.39
N GLY A 118 -11.00 -2.16 -5.25
CA GLY A 118 -11.88 -2.12 -4.08
C GLY A 118 -11.16 -2.46 -2.77
N TRP A 119 -10.26 -3.45 -2.79
CA TRP A 119 -9.41 -3.79 -1.66
C TRP A 119 -8.52 -2.61 -1.21
N VAL A 120 -7.89 -1.93 -2.17
CA VAL A 120 -7.04 -0.77 -1.88
C VAL A 120 -7.87 0.40 -1.35
N LEU A 121 -9.04 0.67 -1.95
CA LEU A 121 -9.95 1.72 -1.49
C LEU A 121 -10.44 1.46 -0.06
N LEU A 122 -10.76 0.21 0.28
CA LEU A 122 -11.11 -0.19 1.64
C LEU A 122 -9.96 0.09 2.62
N ARG A 123 -8.72 -0.22 2.24
CA ARG A 123 -7.54 0.05 3.08
C ARG A 123 -7.31 1.55 3.28
N LEU A 124 -7.53 2.37 2.25
CA LEU A 124 -7.47 3.83 2.36
C LEU A 124 -8.55 4.36 3.31
N ALA A 125 -9.79 3.89 3.19
CA ALA A 125 -10.86 4.25 4.12
C ALA A 125 -10.53 3.80 5.57
N ALA A 126 -9.82 2.68 5.72
CA ALA A 126 -9.37 2.14 7.00
C ALA A 126 -8.10 2.83 7.57
N THR A 127 -7.56 3.89 6.95
CA THR A 127 -6.38 4.59 7.48
C THR A 127 -6.56 5.04 8.93
N GLY A 128 -7.71 5.61 9.30
CA GLY A 128 -7.98 6.07 10.67
C GLY A 128 -7.78 4.97 11.73
N PRO A 129 -8.51 3.85 11.64
CA PRO A 129 -8.33 2.68 12.51
C PRO A 129 -6.91 2.12 12.52
N ILE A 130 -6.25 2.01 11.36
CA ILE A 130 -4.88 1.48 11.25
C ILE A 130 -3.88 2.40 11.96
N VAL A 131 -4.01 3.72 11.81
CA VAL A 131 -3.19 4.69 12.53
C VAL A 131 -3.39 4.57 14.04
N GLY A 132 -4.65 4.41 14.49
CA GLY A 132 -4.97 4.17 15.90
C GLY A 132 -4.30 2.91 16.44
N ALA A 133 -4.39 1.80 15.69
CA ALA A 133 -3.76 0.53 16.05
C ALA A 133 -2.23 0.60 16.12
N ILE A 134 -1.58 1.25 15.14
CA ILE A 134 -0.11 1.42 15.11
C ILE A 134 0.36 2.28 16.28
N ARG A 135 -0.38 3.34 16.63
CA ARG A 135 -0.02 4.27 17.71
C ARG A 135 -0.43 3.79 19.10
N GLY A 136 -1.26 2.75 19.21
CA GLY A 136 -1.87 2.34 20.48
C GLY A 136 -2.81 3.40 21.06
N THR A 137 -3.48 4.19 20.21
CA THR A 137 -4.38 5.28 20.62
C THR A 137 -5.78 5.10 20.03
N ALA A 138 -6.78 5.75 20.62
CA ALA A 138 -8.13 5.81 20.03
C ALA A 138 -8.12 6.39 18.60
N VAL A 139 -9.10 5.97 17.79
CA VAL A 139 -9.25 6.44 16.41
C VAL A 139 -9.53 7.95 16.41
N SER A 140 -8.71 8.71 15.70
CA SER A 140 -8.96 10.13 15.51
C SER A 140 -9.96 10.35 14.38
N MET A 141 -10.99 11.14 14.63
CA MET A 141 -11.99 11.44 13.61
C MET A 141 -11.40 12.19 12.41
N ARG A 142 -10.36 13.00 12.65
CA ARG A 142 -9.61 13.67 11.57
C ARG A 142 -8.86 12.67 10.68
N THR A 143 -8.22 11.65 11.25
CA THR A 143 -7.49 10.65 10.44
C THR A 143 -8.45 9.69 9.73
N LEU A 144 -9.61 9.41 10.33
CA LEU A 144 -10.68 8.67 9.65
C LEU A 144 -11.19 9.44 8.43
N LEU A 145 -11.57 10.72 8.60
CA LEU A 145 -12.07 11.55 7.50
C LEU A 145 -11.01 11.74 6.40
N ALA A 146 -9.73 11.88 6.75
CA ALA A 146 -8.66 11.94 5.76
C ALA A 146 -8.54 10.65 4.95
N GLY A 147 -8.62 9.47 5.61
CA GLY A 147 -8.62 8.18 4.94
C GLY A 147 -9.81 7.99 4.00
N VAL A 148 -11.01 8.34 4.47
CA VAL A 148 -12.24 8.32 3.65
C VAL A 148 -12.12 9.27 2.47
N GLY A 149 -11.64 10.50 2.68
CA GLY A 149 -11.42 11.47 1.60
C GLY A 149 -10.46 10.95 0.54
N LEU A 150 -9.35 10.31 0.95
CA LEU A 150 -8.40 9.72 0.02
C LEU A 150 -8.99 8.53 -0.74
N ALA A 151 -9.80 7.69 -0.09
CA ALA A 151 -10.54 6.62 -0.74
C ALA A 151 -11.56 7.19 -1.76
N LEU A 152 -12.25 8.29 -1.45
CA LEU A 152 -13.17 8.93 -2.39
C LEU A 152 -12.43 9.47 -3.63
N VAL A 153 -11.27 10.11 -3.44
CA VAL A 153 -10.44 10.55 -4.57
C VAL A 153 -10.02 9.35 -5.42
N GLY A 154 -9.56 8.26 -4.80
CA GLY A 154 -9.23 7.02 -5.50
C GLY A 154 -10.41 6.45 -6.28
N ALA A 155 -11.59 6.39 -5.66
CA ALA A 155 -12.82 5.92 -6.28
C ALA A 155 -13.22 6.79 -7.48
N CYS A 156 -13.05 8.12 -7.40
CA CYS A 156 -13.28 9.02 -8.53
C CYS A 156 -12.31 8.73 -9.70
N VAL A 157 -11.02 8.50 -9.41
CA VAL A 157 -10.04 8.14 -10.45
C VAL A 157 -10.38 6.81 -11.10
N THR A 158 -10.72 5.79 -10.32
CA THR A 158 -11.18 4.49 -10.83
C THR A 158 -12.49 4.62 -11.63
N GLY A 159 -13.44 5.43 -11.17
CA GLY A 159 -14.69 5.68 -11.88
C GLY A 159 -14.46 6.40 -13.22
N ALA A 160 -13.56 7.39 -13.24
CA ALA A 160 -13.17 8.08 -14.46
C ALA A 160 -12.50 7.13 -15.46
N LYS A 161 -11.61 6.24 -14.99
CA LYS A 161 -11.04 5.15 -15.80
C LYS A 161 -12.15 4.34 -16.46
N LEU A 162 -13.10 3.82 -15.67
CA LEU A 162 -14.20 3.01 -16.20
C LEU A 162 -14.98 3.75 -17.29
N ALA A 163 -15.34 5.01 -17.04
CA ALA A 163 -16.07 5.84 -18.00
C ALA A 163 -15.30 6.14 -19.29
N LEU A 164 -13.96 6.12 -19.26
CA LEU A 164 -13.10 6.36 -20.43
C LEU A 164 -12.74 5.08 -21.19
N THR A 165 -12.86 3.91 -20.56
CA THR A 165 -12.56 2.60 -21.15
C THR A 165 -13.80 1.83 -21.63
N HIS A 166 -14.99 2.43 -21.49
CA HIS A 166 -16.25 1.98 -22.06
C HIS A 166 -16.58 2.80 -23.32
#